data_AF-A0A343YPI2-F1
#
_entry.id   AF-A0A343YPI2-F1
#
_cell.length_a   1.000
_cell.length_b   1.000
_cell.length_c   1.000
_cell.angle_alpha   90.00
_cell.angle_beta   90.00
_cell.angle_gamma   90.00
#
_symmetry.space_group_name_H-M   'P 1'
#
loop_
_entity.id
_entity.type
_entity.pdbx_description
1 polymer ?
#
loop_
_entity_poly.entity_id
_entity_poly.type
_entity_poly.pdbx_seq_one_letter_code
_entity_poly.pdbx_strand_id
1 'polypeptide(L)'
;MIYYDNAFRLRIRHTSVYQIHQHLDFFMQERKGEKLPYSFKIFPGTGDDSLLLVRTATALELPGEKKRELILSEGHEIKFITLMAIFHKGTKSEGRGRRQFAPSEEASYQLALTKLAKAGFKPGQIVVSGPKFVHIDKGNAGRGFTLPVFTVQGTAIISNQQEAEVGIVYGVGPKRVFGCGFMHLAGQ
;
A
#
# COMPACT_ATOMS: atom_id res chain seq x y z
N MET A 1 10.02 -5.38 -16.50
CA MET A 1 10.19 -4.18 -15.65
C MET A 1 11.30 -4.37 -14.61
N ILE A 2 11.91 -3.28 -14.15
CA ILE A 2 12.88 -3.28 -13.04
C ILE A 2 12.32 -2.42 -11.90
N TYR A 3 12.50 -2.86 -10.66
CA TYR A 3 12.21 -2.07 -9.46
C TYR A 3 13.24 -2.34 -8.37
N TYR A 4 13.25 -1.51 -7.33
CA TYR A 4 14.22 -1.57 -6.25
C TYR A 4 13.52 -1.64 -4.91
N ASP A 5 13.85 -2.66 -4.13
CA ASP A 5 13.35 -2.86 -2.77
C ASP A 5 14.44 -2.49 -1.76
N ASN A 6 14.09 -1.66 -0.77
CA ASN A 6 14.96 -1.23 0.31
C ASN A 6 14.30 -1.52 1.66
N ALA A 7 15.09 -2.04 2.60
CA ALA A 7 14.66 -2.23 3.98
C ALA A 7 15.17 -1.09 4.85
N PHE A 8 14.26 -0.39 5.54
CA PHE A 8 14.60 0.66 6.49
C PHE A 8 14.18 0.27 7.90
N ARG A 9 14.91 0.80 8.88
CA ARG A 9 14.50 0.76 10.29
C ARG A 9 14.35 2.20 10.78
N LEU A 10 13.16 2.55 11.25
CA LEU A 10 12.91 3.84 11.88
C LEU A 10 12.71 3.65 13.38
N ARG A 11 13.34 4.51 14.19
CA ARG A 11 13.08 4.60 15.65
C ARG A 11 11.77 5.33 15.92
N ILE A 12 10.72 4.87 15.26
CA ILE A 12 9.36 5.37 15.34
C ILE A 12 8.48 4.13 15.46
N ARG A 13 7.62 4.09 16.48
CA ARG A 13 6.68 2.99 16.70
C ARG A 13 5.85 2.74 15.43
N HIS A 14 5.71 1.48 15.04
CA HIS A 14 4.98 1.08 13.83
C HIS A 14 3.52 1.55 13.74
N THR A 15 2.90 1.91 14.87
CA THR A 15 1.56 2.49 14.93
C THR A 15 1.51 3.98 14.64
N SER A 16 2.63 4.69 14.70
CA SER A 16 2.76 6.13 14.40
C SER A 16 2.84 6.37 12.89
N VAL A 17 1.86 5.86 12.14
CA VAL A 17 1.87 5.78 10.67
C VAL A 17 2.04 7.14 10.00
N TYR A 18 1.45 8.21 10.55
CA TYR A 18 1.60 9.56 10.01
C TYR A 18 3.04 10.08 10.15
N GLN A 19 3.66 9.86 11.31
CA GLN A 19 5.04 10.25 11.56
C GLN A 19 6.00 9.45 10.67
N ILE A 20 5.77 8.15 10.51
CA ILE A 20 6.51 7.30 9.56
C ILE A 20 6.41 7.87 8.14
N HIS A 21 5.21 8.22 7.69
CA HIS A 21 5.02 8.85 6.37
C HIS A 21 5.80 10.16 6.24
N GLN A 22 5.72 11.06 7.22
CA GLN A 22 6.44 12.34 7.15
C GLN A 22 7.95 12.16 7.05
N HIS A 23 8.51 11.26 7.87
CA HIS A 23 9.94 10.96 7.85
C HIS A 23 10.37 10.31 6.52
N LEU A 24 9.60 9.33 6.05
CA LEU A 24 9.91 8.64 4.80
C LEU A 24 9.79 9.60 3.62
N ASP A 25 8.73 10.42 3.55
CA ASP A 25 8.53 11.34 2.45
C ASP A 25 9.66 12.38 2.38
N PHE A 26 10.01 12.98 3.52
CA PHE A 26 11.15 13.89 3.61
C PHE A 26 12.45 13.25 3.09
N PHE A 27 12.79 12.06 3.59
CA PHE A 27 13.98 11.32 3.15
C PHE A 27 13.97 11.04 1.63
N MET A 28 12.83 10.63 1.10
CA MET A 28 12.70 10.28 -0.32
C MET A 28 12.85 11.52 -1.22
N GLN A 29 12.29 12.66 -0.82
CA GLN A 29 12.41 13.90 -1.60
C GLN A 29 13.81 14.52 -1.52
N GLU A 30 14.47 14.50 -0.36
CA GLU A 30 15.85 14.99 -0.24
C GLU A 30 16.84 14.19 -1.09
N ARG A 31 16.64 12.86 -1.20
CA ARG A 31 17.58 11.98 -1.90
C ARG A 31 17.65 12.19 -3.40
N LYS A 32 16.54 12.56 -4.05
CA LYS A 32 16.50 12.75 -5.50
C LYS A 32 16.40 14.20 -5.94
N GLY A 33 16.15 15.13 -5.01
CA GLY A 33 15.91 16.54 -5.34
C GLY A 33 14.61 16.78 -6.10
N GLU A 34 13.83 15.73 -6.37
CA GLU A 34 12.59 15.74 -7.15
C GLU A 34 11.57 14.80 -6.51
N LYS A 35 10.30 14.96 -6.90
CA LYS A 35 9.19 14.17 -6.37
C LYS A 35 9.28 12.72 -6.80
N LEU A 36 9.82 11.85 -5.95
CA LEU A 36 9.94 10.42 -6.23
C LEU A 36 8.67 9.66 -5.81
N PRO A 37 7.97 8.96 -6.73
CA PRO A 37 6.88 8.07 -6.35
C PRO A 37 7.42 6.76 -5.78
N TYR A 38 6.80 6.27 -4.70
CA TYR A 38 7.18 5.01 -4.05
C TYR A 38 5.96 4.35 -3.42
N SER A 39 6.09 3.07 -3.09
CA SER A 39 5.19 2.39 -2.16
C SER A 39 5.98 1.79 -1.02
N PHE A 40 5.32 1.53 0.11
CA PHE A 40 5.99 0.92 1.24
C PHE A 40 5.03 0.10 2.09
N LYS A 41 5.59 -0.80 2.88
CA LYS A 41 4.88 -1.59 3.90
C LYS A 41 5.57 -1.43 5.23
N ILE A 42 4.76 -1.28 6.28
CA ILE A 42 5.21 -1.14 7.67
C ILE A 42 5.08 -2.49 8.35
N PHE A 43 6.14 -2.89 9.05
CA PHE A 43 6.18 -4.06 9.92
C PHE A 43 6.52 -3.63 11.36
N PRO A 44 5.97 -4.31 12.37
CA PRO A 44 6.41 -4.10 13.74
C PRO A 44 7.89 -4.50 13.88
N GLY A 45 8.68 -3.66 14.55
CA GLY A 45 10.04 -3.99 14.95
C GLY A 45 10.08 -4.76 16.27
N THR A 46 11.26 -4.79 16.90
CA THR A 46 11.51 -5.48 18.17
C THR A 46 11.29 -4.60 19.40
N GLY A 47 10.92 -3.32 19.21
CA GLY A 47 10.63 -2.37 20.29
C GLY A 47 9.79 -1.19 19.82
N ASP A 48 10.13 0.03 20.25
CA ASP A 48 9.50 1.30 19.81
C ASP A 48 10.00 1.75 18.42
N ASP A 49 10.13 0.79 17.52
CA ASP A 49 10.63 0.97 16.17
C ASP A 49 9.71 0.33 15.14
N SER A 50 10.02 0.62 13.88
CA SER A 50 9.34 0.07 12.72
C SER A 50 10.36 -0.38 11.70
N LEU A 51 10.03 -1.49 11.05
CA LEU A 51 10.74 -1.97 9.87
C LEU A 51 9.89 -1.61 8.65
N LEU A 52 10.50 -1.01 7.64
CA LEU A 52 9.83 -0.64 6.41
C LEU A 52 10.44 -1.43 5.25
N LEU A 53 9.58 -1.93 4.37
CA LEU A 53 9.99 -2.33 3.03
C LEU A 53 9.49 -1.27 2.06
N VAL A 54 10.40 -0.60 1.37
CA VAL A 54 10.09 0.49 0.43
C VAL A 54 10.46 0.04 -0.97
N ARG A 55 9.57 0.30 -1.92
CA ARG A 55 9.74 -0.01 -3.33
C ARG A 55 9.72 1.24 -4.19
N THR A 56 10.64 1.29 -5.14
CA THR A 56 10.83 2.41 -6.08
C THR A 56 11.09 1.91 -7.50
N ALA A 57 10.80 2.75 -8.50
CA ALA A 57 11.15 2.48 -9.90
C ALA A 57 12.60 2.82 -10.24
N THR A 58 13.22 3.72 -9.46
CA THR A 58 14.58 4.22 -9.67
C THR A 58 15.45 3.89 -8.47
N ALA A 59 16.70 3.53 -8.72
CA ALA A 59 17.65 3.17 -7.67
C ALA A 59 17.86 4.36 -6.71
N LEU A 60 17.83 4.10 -5.41
CA LEU A 60 18.17 5.08 -4.38
C LEU A 60 19.67 5.10 -4.08
N GLU A 61 20.43 4.13 -4.58
CA GLU A 61 21.89 4.00 -4.37
C GLU A 61 22.24 3.85 -2.88
N LEU A 62 21.36 3.17 -2.15
CA LEU A 62 21.53 2.91 -0.72
C LEU A 62 22.19 1.55 -0.47
N PRO A 63 23.00 1.42 0.58
CA PRO A 63 23.52 0.12 1.00
C PRO A 63 22.38 -0.87 1.26
N GLY A 64 22.47 -2.07 0.67
CA GLY A 64 21.48 -3.13 0.84
C GLY A 64 20.24 -3.03 -0.06
N GLU A 65 20.20 -2.06 -0.99
CA GLU A 65 19.19 -1.98 -2.04
C GLU A 65 19.18 -3.24 -2.91
N LYS A 66 18.00 -3.82 -3.13
CA LYS A 66 17.81 -5.00 -3.96
C LYS A 66 17.16 -4.62 -5.28
N LYS A 67 17.94 -4.64 -6.37
CA LYS A 67 17.41 -4.60 -7.73
C LYS A 67 16.62 -5.88 -8.02
N ARG A 68 15.39 -5.72 -8.49
CA ARG A 68 14.49 -6.80 -8.90
C ARG A 68 14.13 -6.61 -10.36
N GLU A 69 14.20 -7.71 -11.10
CA GLU A 69 13.71 -7.78 -12.47
C GLU A 69 12.49 -8.69 -12.49
N LEU A 70 11.44 -8.21 -13.14
CA LEU A 70 10.16 -8.88 -13.20
C LEU A 70 9.64 -8.84 -14.64
N ILE A 71 9.46 -10.02 -15.21
CA ILE A 71 8.90 -10.17 -16.56
C ILE A 71 7.38 -10.29 -16.41
N LEU A 72 6.68 -9.30 -16.93
CA LEU A 72 5.23 -9.25 -16.95
C LEU A 72 4.76 -9.32 -18.39
N SER A 73 3.73 -10.10 -18.62
CA SER A 73 3.06 -10.21 -19.91
C SER A 73 1.57 -10.38 -19.67
N GLU A 74 0.77 -9.81 -20.55
CA GLU A 74 -0.69 -9.97 -20.47
C GLU A 74 -1.05 -11.46 -20.54
N GLY A 75 -2.01 -11.87 -19.71
CA GLY A 75 -2.37 -13.27 -19.54
C GLY A 75 -1.57 -14.03 -18.48
N HIS A 76 -0.44 -13.50 -17.98
CA HIS A 76 0.29 -14.14 -16.88
C HIS A 76 -0.46 -14.04 -15.56
N GLU A 77 -0.48 -15.15 -14.81
CA GLU A 77 -0.99 -15.18 -13.44
C GLU A 77 0.11 -14.81 -12.44
N ILE A 78 -0.24 -13.95 -11.49
CA ILE A 78 0.60 -13.60 -10.34
C ILE A 78 -0.11 -13.95 -9.03
N LYS A 79 0.66 -14.37 -8.04
CA LYS A 79 0.20 -14.53 -6.65
C LYS A 79 0.62 -13.32 -5.85
N PHE A 80 -0.29 -12.75 -5.08
CA PHE A 80 0.01 -11.56 -4.30
C PHE A 80 -0.72 -11.52 -2.96
N ILE A 81 -0.19 -10.68 -2.08
CA ILE A 81 -0.85 -10.19 -0.88
C ILE A 81 -0.61 -8.70 -0.74
N THR A 82 -1.66 -7.94 -0.45
CA THR A 82 -1.62 -6.49 -0.27
C THR A 82 -2.55 -6.06 0.85
N LEU A 83 -2.18 -4.99 1.56
CA LEU A 83 -3.04 -4.36 2.55
C LEU A 83 -3.69 -3.14 1.91
N MET A 84 -4.97 -3.19 1.62
CA MET A 84 -5.68 -2.19 0.84
C MET A 84 -6.64 -1.37 1.70
N ALA A 85 -6.61 -0.04 1.54
CA ALA A 85 -7.61 0.83 2.11
C ALA A 85 -8.91 0.75 1.31
N ILE A 86 -9.97 0.25 1.95
CA ILE A 86 -11.31 0.10 1.35
C ILE A 86 -12.32 0.74 2.30
N PHE A 87 -12.95 1.82 1.85
CA PHE A 87 -13.89 2.61 2.64
C PHE A 87 -14.88 3.32 1.74
N HIS A 88 -16.04 3.66 2.30
CA HIS A 88 -16.91 4.70 1.76
C HIS A 88 -16.85 5.96 2.65
N LYS A 89 -17.19 7.10 2.05
CA LYS A 89 -17.43 8.33 2.83
C LYS A 89 -18.78 8.18 3.54
N GLY A 90 -18.85 8.66 4.78
CA GLY A 90 -20.11 8.65 5.54
C GLY A 90 -21.25 9.30 4.76
N THR A 91 -22.40 8.64 4.79
CA THR A 91 -23.67 9.19 4.29
C THR A 91 -24.32 10.08 5.35
N LYS A 92 -25.35 10.88 4.98
CA LYS A 92 -26.02 11.81 5.92
C LYS A 92 -26.57 11.09 7.17
N SER A 93 -26.90 9.80 7.07
CA SER A 93 -27.40 8.94 8.15
C SER A 93 -26.33 8.44 9.13
N GLU A 94 -25.04 8.49 8.76
CA GLU A 94 -23.91 7.97 9.56
C GLU A 94 -23.14 9.09 10.29
N GLY A 95 -23.69 10.32 10.25
CA GLY A 95 -23.15 11.51 10.88
C GLY A 95 -22.36 12.43 9.94
N ARG A 96 -22.23 13.71 10.33
CA ARG A 96 -21.43 14.70 9.59
C ARG A 96 -19.94 14.58 9.94
N GLY A 97 -19.09 14.36 8.95
CA GLY A 97 -17.63 14.45 9.09
C GLY A 97 -16.85 13.69 8.02
N ARG A 98 -15.54 13.94 7.90
CA ARG A 98 -14.59 13.19 7.03
C ARG A 98 -14.33 11.75 7.54
N ARG A 99 -15.33 11.09 8.12
CA ARG A 99 -15.21 9.73 8.65
C ARG A 99 -15.24 8.73 7.50
N GLN A 100 -14.31 7.78 7.53
CA GLN A 100 -14.18 6.70 6.57
C GLN A 100 -14.73 5.45 7.25
N PHE A 101 -15.73 4.83 6.63
CA PHE A 101 -16.43 3.68 7.19
C PHE A 101 -16.06 2.43 6.41
N ALA A 102 -15.96 1.31 7.13
CA ALA A 102 -15.76 0.00 6.52
C ALA A 102 -17.06 -0.40 5.79
N PRO A 103 -17.01 -0.77 4.50
CA PRO A 103 -18.17 -1.30 3.80
C PRO A 103 -18.59 -2.68 4.35
N SER A 104 -19.76 -3.18 3.93
CA SER A 104 -20.13 -4.58 4.13
C SER A 104 -19.12 -5.52 3.45
N GLU A 105 -19.14 -6.80 3.84
CA GLU A 105 -18.23 -7.82 3.29
C GLU A 105 -18.33 -7.89 1.76
N GLU A 106 -19.54 -8.02 1.21
CA GLU A 106 -19.78 -8.03 -0.24
C GLU A 106 -19.27 -6.75 -0.91
N ALA A 107 -19.58 -5.58 -0.35
CA ALA A 107 -19.13 -4.31 -0.90
C ALA A 107 -17.60 -4.17 -0.85
N SER A 108 -16.96 -4.67 0.21
CA SER A 108 -15.51 -4.64 0.35
C SER A 108 -14.82 -5.52 -0.70
N TYR A 109 -15.40 -6.68 -0.99
CA TYR A 109 -14.94 -7.58 -2.04
C TYR A 109 -15.04 -6.92 -3.41
N GLN A 110 -16.21 -6.41 -3.80
CA GLN A 110 -16.41 -5.75 -5.09
C GLN A 110 -15.51 -4.51 -5.28
N LEU A 111 -15.31 -3.72 -4.23
CA LEU A 111 -14.39 -2.58 -4.26
C LEU A 111 -12.92 -3.02 -4.39
N ALA A 112 -12.51 -4.13 -3.79
CA ALA A 112 -11.17 -4.70 -3.98
C ALA A 112 -10.96 -5.10 -5.45
N LEU A 113 -11.92 -5.83 -6.04
CA LEU A 113 -11.88 -6.23 -7.45
C LEU A 113 -11.79 -5.02 -8.38
N THR A 114 -12.61 -3.99 -8.13
CA THR A 114 -12.59 -2.75 -8.91
C THR A 114 -11.23 -2.05 -8.85
N LYS A 115 -10.57 -2.07 -7.68
CA LYS A 115 -9.24 -1.44 -7.51
C LYS A 115 -8.14 -2.25 -8.20
N LEU A 116 -8.24 -3.58 -8.19
CA LEU A 116 -7.34 -4.46 -8.94
C LEU A 116 -7.50 -4.27 -10.45
N ALA A 117 -8.74 -4.22 -10.94
CA ALA A 117 -9.04 -3.96 -12.35
C ALA A 117 -8.44 -2.64 -12.85
N LYS A 118 -8.55 -1.57 -12.04
CA LYS A 118 -7.92 -0.26 -12.34
C LYS A 118 -6.40 -0.25 -12.32
N ALA A 119 -5.78 -1.31 -11.80
CA ALA A 119 -4.34 -1.48 -11.77
C ALA A 119 -3.87 -2.53 -12.79
N GLY A 120 -4.66 -2.80 -13.84
CA GLY A 120 -4.29 -3.74 -14.89
C GLY A 120 -4.40 -5.21 -14.49
N PHE A 121 -5.20 -5.55 -13.48
CA PHE A 121 -5.37 -6.93 -13.02
C PHE A 121 -6.80 -7.43 -13.20
N LYS A 122 -6.95 -8.57 -13.87
CA LYS A 122 -8.17 -9.38 -13.82
C LYS A 122 -8.10 -10.32 -12.61
N PRO A 123 -9.02 -10.23 -11.65
CA PRO A 123 -8.97 -11.06 -10.46
C PRO A 123 -9.18 -12.55 -10.80
N GLY A 124 -8.35 -13.41 -10.23
CA GLY A 124 -8.52 -14.86 -10.20
C GLY A 124 -9.21 -15.29 -8.91
N GLN A 125 -8.58 -16.18 -8.14
CA GLN A 125 -9.08 -16.54 -6.81
C GLN A 125 -8.60 -15.50 -5.79
N ILE A 126 -9.50 -14.64 -5.31
CA ILE A 126 -9.21 -13.57 -4.35
C ILE A 126 -9.92 -13.82 -3.03
N VAL A 127 -9.19 -13.61 -1.93
CA VAL A 127 -9.71 -13.57 -0.57
C VAL A 127 -9.51 -12.16 -0.02
N VAL A 128 -10.58 -11.60 0.56
CA VAL A 128 -10.57 -10.30 1.25
C VAL A 128 -10.85 -10.54 2.72
N SER A 129 -9.96 -10.10 3.61
CA SER A 129 -10.07 -10.30 5.06
C SER A 129 -9.91 -8.97 5.80
N GLY A 130 -10.71 -8.75 6.85
CA GLY A 130 -10.74 -7.51 7.62
C GLY A 130 -12.16 -7.10 8.01
N PRO A 131 -12.41 -5.81 8.33
CA PRO A 131 -11.43 -4.72 8.38
C PRO A 131 -10.52 -4.79 9.61
N LYS A 132 -9.24 -4.45 9.43
CA LYS A 132 -8.40 -3.92 10.52
C LYS A 132 -8.54 -2.40 10.52
N PHE A 133 -8.66 -1.80 11.69
CA PHE A 133 -8.73 -0.36 11.82
C PHE A 133 -7.36 0.22 12.18
N VAL A 134 -6.82 1.07 11.31
CA VAL A 134 -5.56 1.78 11.53
C VAL A 134 -5.89 3.20 11.96
N HIS A 135 -5.45 3.59 13.15
CA HIS A 135 -5.59 4.96 13.61
C HIS A 135 -4.45 5.81 13.08
N ILE A 136 -4.78 6.87 12.33
CA ILE A 136 -3.82 7.84 11.82
C ILE A 136 -3.90 9.08 12.70
N ASP A 137 -3.00 9.18 13.67
CA ASP A 137 -2.84 10.39 14.49
C ASP A 137 -1.93 11.40 13.79
N LYS A 138 -2.34 12.67 13.77
CA LYS A 138 -1.59 13.77 13.17
C LYS A 138 -0.89 14.68 14.20
N GLY A 139 -0.96 14.35 15.49
CA GLY A 139 -0.34 15.12 16.58
C GLY A 139 -1.01 16.46 16.91
N ASN A 140 -1.76 17.05 15.97
CA ASN A 140 -2.53 18.28 16.19
C ASN A 140 -3.95 17.96 16.71
N ALA A 141 -4.16 18.17 18.00
CA ALA A 141 -5.45 18.29 18.71
C ALA A 141 -6.68 17.74 17.96
N GLY A 142 -6.80 16.41 17.89
CA GLY A 142 -8.03 15.74 17.43
C GLY A 142 -8.26 15.63 15.92
N ARG A 143 -7.27 15.94 15.06
CA ARG A 143 -7.39 15.80 13.59
C ARG A 143 -7.04 14.41 13.03
N GLY A 144 -6.93 13.41 13.91
CA GLY A 144 -6.73 12.02 13.51
C GLY A 144 -7.96 11.41 12.82
N PHE A 145 -7.76 10.32 12.09
CA PHE A 145 -8.87 9.55 11.51
C PHE A 145 -8.54 8.07 11.52
N THR A 146 -9.60 7.26 11.56
CA THR A 146 -9.47 5.81 11.46
C THR A 146 -9.63 5.38 10.01
N LEU A 147 -8.72 4.53 9.53
CA LEU A 147 -8.71 3.98 8.19
C LEU A 147 -9.02 2.47 8.27
N PRO A 148 -10.14 2.01 7.68
CA PRO A 148 -10.36 0.58 7.51
C PRO A 148 -9.45 0.06 6.39
N VAL A 149 -8.66 -0.95 6.73
CA VAL A 149 -7.75 -1.64 5.82
C VAL A 149 -8.09 -3.11 5.78
N PHE A 150 -8.00 -3.69 4.59
CA PHE A 150 -8.32 -5.08 4.32
C PHE A 150 -7.10 -5.77 3.74
N THR A 151 -6.85 -7.00 4.17
CA THR A 151 -5.88 -7.86 3.51
C THR A 151 -6.56 -8.44 2.28
N VAL A 152 -6.00 -8.17 1.10
CA VAL A 152 -6.43 -8.75 -0.17
C VAL A 152 -5.31 -9.65 -0.66
N GLN A 153 -5.60 -10.93 -0.85
CA GLN A 153 -4.62 -11.92 -1.27
C GLN A 153 -5.24 -12.90 -2.25
N GLY A 154 -4.41 -13.51 -3.10
CA GLY A 154 -4.88 -14.48 -4.07
C GLY A 154 -4.10 -14.46 -5.37
N THR A 155 -4.76 -14.89 -6.45
CA THR A 155 -4.23 -14.83 -7.81
C THR A 155 -4.88 -13.72 -8.62
N ALA A 156 -4.11 -13.10 -9.49
CA ALA A 156 -4.60 -12.17 -10.50
C ALA A 156 -3.90 -12.41 -11.83
N ILE A 157 -4.63 -12.22 -12.91
CA ILE A 157 -4.12 -12.29 -14.28
C ILE A 157 -3.84 -10.86 -14.74
N ILE A 158 -2.69 -10.64 -15.36
CA ILE A 158 -2.34 -9.33 -15.92
C ILE A 158 -3.21 -9.07 -17.15
N SER A 159 -4.06 -8.05 -17.07
CA SER A 159 -4.92 -7.61 -18.19
C SER A 159 -4.35 -6.40 -18.92
N ASN A 160 -3.52 -5.59 -18.26
CA ASN A 160 -2.79 -4.48 -18.88
C ASN A 160 -1.40 -4.42 -18.25
N GLN A 161 -0.36 -4.60 -19.06
CA GLN A 161 1.01 -4.66 -18.53
C GLN A 161 1.44 -3.33 -17.88
N GLN A 162 1.20 -2.19 -18.52
CA GLN A 162 1.69 -0.89 -18.04
C GLN A 162 1.04 -0.50 -16.71
N GLU A 163 -0.27 -0.70 -16.59
CA GLU A 163 -1.00 -0.44 -15.34
C GLU A 163 -0.57 -1.39 -14.22
N ALA A 164 -0.31 -2.66 -14.55
CA ALA A 164 0.18 -3.66 -13.60
C ALA A 164 1.58 -3.30 -13.08
N GLU A 165 2.49 -2.86 -13.96
CA GLU A 165 3.82 -2.38 -13.58
C GLU A 165 3.71 -1.20 -12.60
N VAL A 166 2.87 -0.21 -12.92
CA VAL A 166 2.59 0.94 -12.05
C VAL A 166 2.01 0.51 -10.70
N GLY A 167 1.06 -0.43 -10.70
CA GLY A 167 0.42 -0.96 -9.50
C GLY A 167 1.39 -1.73 -8.59
N ILE A 168 2.29 -2.52 -9.18
CA ILE A 168 3.29 -3.31 -8.45
C ILE A 168 4.34 -2.42 -7.80
N VAL A 169 4.79 -1.36 -8.48
CA VAL A 169 5.83 -0.46 -7.96
C VAL A 169 5.26 0.56 -6.99
N TYR A 170 4.21 1.27 -7.42
CA TYR A 170 3.69 2.41 -6.68
C TYR A 170 2.50 2.07 -5.80
N GLY A 171 2.05 0.82 -5.81
CA GLY A 171 0.97 0.32 -4.97
C GLY A 171 -0.43 0.53 -5.55
N VAL A 172 -1.36 -0.32 -5.12
CA VAL A 172 -2.75 -0.38 -5.60
C VAL A 172 -3.73 0.26 -4.63
N GLY A 173 -4.61 1.13 -5.14
CA GLY A 173 -5.69 1.73 -4.38
C GLY A 173 -5.30 3.04 -3.65
N PRO A 174 -6.19 3.55 -2.79
CA PRO A 174 -6.01 4.84 -2.12
C PRO A 174 -5.12 4.72 -0.87
N LYS A 175 -4.76 5.88 -0.31
CA LYS A 175 -4.06 5.99 0.99
C LYS A 175 -2.69 5.29 1.05
N ARG A 176 -2.01 5.22 -0.11
CA ARG A 176 -0.68 4.62 -0.28
C ARG A 176 0.40 5.27 0.59
N VAL A 177 0.27 6.57 0.83
CA VAL A 177 1.10 7.33 1.77
C VAL A 177 1.09 6.80 3.21
N PHE A 178 0.13 5.95 3.58
CA PHE A 178 0.04 5.31 4.90
C PHE A 178 0.43 3.82 4.87
N GLY A 179 1.21 3.41 3.87
CA GLY A 179 1.67 2.03 3.72
C GLY A 179 0.61 1.05 3.18
N CYS A 180 -0.46 1.57 2.59
CA CYS A 180 -1.50 0.77 1.93
C CYS A 180 -1.15 0.52 0.45
N GLY A 181 -1.62 -0.57 -0.11
CA GLY A 181 -1.53 -0.89 -1.53
C GLY A 181 -0.21 -1.52 -1.96
N PHE A 182 0.79 -1.61 -1.08
CA PHE A 182 2.04 -2.32 -1.36
C PHE A 182 1.76 -3.81 -1.69
N MET A 183 2.07 -4.22 -2.92
CA MET A 183 1.88 -5.59 -3.37
C MET A 183 3.12 -6.43 -3.09
N HIS A 184 2.98 -7.40 -2.19
CA HIS A 184 3.97 -8.45 -2.04
C HIS A 184 3.63 -9.59 -3.00
N LEU A 185 4.53 -9.87 -3.94
CA LEU A 185 4.39 -10.95 -4.89
C LEU A 185 4.93 -12.23 -4.24
N ALA A 186 4.16 -13.32 -4.29
CA ALA A 186 4.55 -14.61 -3.73
C ALA A 186 5.03 -15.55 -4.84
N GLY A 187 6.14 -16.24 -4.62
CA GLY A 187 6.67 -17.25 -5.55
C GLY A 187 7.65 -16.74 -6.61
N GLN A 188 8.38 -15.66 -6.32
CA GLN A 188 9.48 -15.15 -7.15
C GLN A 188 10.75 -14.91 -6.32
#